data_AF-A0A7Z7BKN3-F1
#
_entry.id   AF-A0A7Z7BKN3-F1
#
_cell.length_a   1.000
_cell.length_b   1.000
_cell.length_c   1.000
_cell.angle_alpha   90.00
_cell.angle_beta   90.00
_cell.angle_gamma   90.00
#
_symmetry.space_group_name_H-M   'P 1'
#
loop_
_entity.id
_entity.type
_entity.pdbx_description
1 polymer ?
#
loop_
_entity_poly.entity_id
_entity_poly.type
_entity_poly.pdbx_seq_one_letter_code
_entity_poly.pdbx_strand_id
1 'polypeptide(L)'
;MQPKDWIEILKVVLTLGAAIWVYFRFARERTHARRVEMTIDCTFHGLQEGKYLAEFTFQLKNKGLVVHRFRRLRLRVRGVANGDVLQPWSEQPSRVAFPARVIDEEDVLFSKRYAHIFVEPGVEQLITFVGAIPEEISFILVRAEFEYADGRTHSTERVFATGAQPSPP
;
A
#
# COMPACT_ATOMS: atom_id res chain seq x y z
N MET A 1 -37.69 -22.03 44.66
CA MET A 1 -36.75 -22.28 43.54
C MET A 1 -35.94 -23.51 43.89
N GLN A 2 -36.00 -24.56 43.07
CA GLN A 2 -35.30 -25.81 43.36
C GLN A 2 -33.80 -25.67 43.06
N PRO A 3 -32.92 -26.44 43.72
CA PRO A 3 -31.47 -26.41 43.46
C PRO A 3 -31.10 -26.64 41.99
N LYS A 4 -31.94 -27.40 41.26
CA LYS A 4 -31.78 -27.66 39.83
C LYS A 4 -31.97 -26.40 38.99
N ASP A 5 -32.91 -25.54 39.36
CA ASP A 5 -33.19 -24.28 38.65
C ASP A 5 -31.97 -23.34 38.71
N TRP A 6 -31.27 -23.31 39.86
CA TRP A 6 -30.04 -22.54 40.04
C TRP A 6 -28.89 -23.01 39.15
N ILE A 7 -28.75 -24.32 38.98
CA ILE A 7 -27.72 -24.91 38.11
C ILE A 7 -28.00 -24.54 36.64
N GLU A 8 -29.26 -24.61 36.21
CA GLU A 8 -29.64 -24.24 34.84
C GLU A 8 -29.44 -22.74 34.57
N ILE A 9 -29.84 -21.86 35.50
CA ILE A 9 -29.59 -20.42 35.39
C ILE A 9 -28.08 -20.12 35.30
N LEU A 10 -27.27 -20.77 36.13
CA LEU A 10 -25.83 -20.59 36.14
C LEU A 10 -25.20 -20.97 34.79
N LYS A 11 -25.62 -22.09 34.18
CA LYS A 11 -25.17 -22.51 32.84
C LYS A 11 -25.49 -21.47 31.77
N VAL A 12 -26.70 -20.91 31.79
CA VAL A 12 -27.12 -19.88 30.83
C VAL A 12 -26.27 -18.62 30.99
N VAL A 13 -26.06 -18.15 32.22
CA VAL A 13 -25.24 -16.96 32.49
C VAL A 13 -23.79 -17.18 32.05
N LEU A 14 -23.20 -18.35 32.34
CA LEU A 14 -21.85 -18.71 31.89
C LEU A 14 -21.75 -18.74 30.37
N THR A 15 -22.74 -19.32 29.69
CA THR A 15 -22.76 -19.42 28.22
C THR A 15 -22.86 -18.03 27.58
N LEU A 16 -23.77 -17.18 28.08
CA LEU A 16 -23.90 -15.79 27.62
C LEU A 16 -22.65 -14.96 27.90
N GLY A 17 -22.06 -15.12 29.09
CA GLY A 17 -20.81 -14.45 29.46
C GLY A 17 -19.65 -14.83 28.52
N ALA A 18 -19.51 -16.13 28.20
CA ALA A 18 -18.52 -16.60 27.24
C ALA A 18 -18.76 -16.04 25.83
N ALA A 19 -20.01 -16.04 25.35
CA ALA A 19 -20.37 -15.48 24.05
C ALA A 19 -20.05 -13.97 23.96
N ILE A 20 -20.40 -13.20 25.00
CA ILE A 20 -20.10 -11.77 25.10
C ILE A 20 -18.59 -11.55 25.12
N TRP A 21 -17.85 -12.32 25.92
CA TRP A 21 -16.38 -12.21 25.98
C TRP A 21 -15.71 -12.53 24.64
N VAL A 22 -16.15 -13.59 23.94
CA VAL A 22 -15.67 -13.93 22.60
C VAL A 22 -15.95 -12.79 21.62
N TYR A 23 -17.15 -12.22 21.63
CA TYR A 23 -17.49 -11.06 20.80
C TYR A 23 -16.57 -9.86 21.08
N PHE A 24 -16.41 -9.49 22.35
CA PHE A 24 -15.53 -8.37 22.72
C PHE A 24 -14.08 -8.64 22.37
N ARG A 25 -13.62 -9.89 22.50
CA ARG A 25 -12.29 -10.30 22.09
C ARG A 25 -12.09 -10.09 20.59
N PHE A 26 -12.98 -10.60 19.75
CA PHE A 26 -12.90 -10.43 18.29
C PHE A 26 -12.99 -8.95 17.87
N ALA A 27 -13.88 -8.18 18.51
CA ALA A 27 -14.00 -6.74 18.29
C ALA A 27 -12.70 -5.99 18.66
N ARG A 28 -12.10 -6.32 19.81
CA ARG A 28 -10.86 -5.69 20.30
C ARG A 28 -9.64 -6.07 19.47
N GLU A 29 -9.55 -7.32 19.03
CA GLU A 29 -8.49 -7.80 18.13
C GLU A 29 -8.58 -7.14 16.73
N ARG A 30 -9.68 -6.45 16.45
CA ARG A 30 -9.97 -5.77 15.17
C ARG A 30 -9.72 -6.71 14.00
N THR A 31 -10.18 -7.95 14.10
CA THR A 31 -10.02 -8.99 13.06
C THR A 31 -10.64 -8.58 11.72
N HIS A 32 -11.65 -7.70 11.75
CA HIS A 32 -12.28 -7.09 10.58
C HIS A 32 -11.64 -5.76 10.15
N ALA A 33 -10.64 -5.25 10.89
CA ALA A 33 -9.94 -4.05 10.45
C ALA A 33 -9.12 -4.35 9.21
N ARG A 34 -9.08 -3.35 8.34
CA ARG A 34 -8.35 -3.40 7.08
C ARG A 34 -6.88 -3.27 7.39
N ARG A 35 -6.12 -4.29 7.02
CA ARG A 35 -4.68 -4.34 7.25
C ARG A 35 -4.00 -4.72 5.95
N VAL A 36 -4.15 -3.88 4.93
CA VAL A 36 -3.37 -4.01 3.71
C VAL A 36 -2.10 -3.22 3.91
N GLU A 37 -0.99 -3.95 3.94
CA GLU A 37 0.35 -3.39 3.86
C GLU A 37 0.73 -3.29 2.38
N MET A 38 1.27 -2.13 1.99
CA MET A 38 1.74 -1.88 0.65
C MET A 38 3.18 -1.41 0.70
N THR A 39 4.03 -2.09 -0.06
CA THR A 39 5.44 -1.71 -0.27
C THR A 39 5.66 -1.46 -1.74
N ILE A 40 6.51 -0.49 -2.06
CA ILE A 40 6.93 -0.20 -3.43
C ILE A 40 8.42 -0.49 -3.54
N ASP A 41 8.77 -1.14 -4.63
CA ASP A 41 10.14 -1.24 -5.10
C ASP A 41 10.27 -0.68 -6.51
N CYS A 42 11.48 -0.31 -6.90
CA CYS A 42 11.80 0.22 -8.22
C CYS A 42 13.12 -0.36 -8.70
N THR A 43 13.08 -1.03 -9.85
CA THR A 43 14.27 -1.53 -10.52
C THR A 43 14.51 -0.72 -11.79
N PHE A 44 15.71 -0.19 -11.95
CA PHE A 44 16.14 0.47 -13.19
C PHE A 44 16.84 -0.54 -14.09
N HIS A 45 16.42 -0.57 -15.35
CA HIS A 45 17.05 -1.34 -16.42
C HIS A 45 17.91 -0.42 -17.28
N GLY A 46 18.40 -0.95 -18.41
CA GLY A 46 19.33 -0.24 -19.30
C GLY A 46 18.80 1.12 -19.80
N LEU A 47 19.76 1.96 -20.21
CA LEU A 47 19.52 3.25 -20.82
C LEU A 47 19.18 3.08 -22.31
N GLN A 48 18.05 3.65 -22.76
CA GLN A 48 17.65 3.71 -24.17
C GLN A 48 17.14 5.11 -24.50
N GLU A 49 17.69 5.72 -25.54
CA GLU A 49 17.28 7.05 -26.03
C GLU A 49 17.24 8.12 -24.92
N GLY A 50 18.22 8.13 -24.02
CA GLY A 50 18.29 9.08 -22.90
C GLY A 50 17.25 8.84 -21.80
N LYS A 51 16.68 7.63 -21.71
CA LYS A 51 15.72 7.25 -20.67
C LYS A 51 16.07 5.89 -20.09
N TYR A 52 15.98 5.78 -18.77
CA TYR A 52 15.99 4.50 -18.08
C TYR A 52 14.61 3.84 -18.18
N LEU A 53 14.59 2.57 -18.54
CA LEU A 53 13.40 1.75 -18.34
C LEU A 53 13.30 1.40 -16.85
N ALA A 54 12.23 1.79 -16.18
CA ALA A 54 12.01 1.55 -14.75
C ALA A 54 10.81 0.63 -14.53
N GLU A 55 11.01 -0.44 -13.79
CA GLU A 55 9.97 -1.35 -13.31
C GLU A 55 9.63 -1.04 -11.86
N PHE A 56 8.39 -0.63 -11.62
CA PHE A 56 7.84 -0.39 -10.29
C PHE A 56 7.06 -1.62 -9.85
N THR A 57 7.45 -2.21 -8.73
CA THR A 57 6.78 -3.38 -8.15
C THR A 57 6.03 -2.98 -6.89
N PHE A 58 4.71 -3.17 -6.91
CA PHE A 58 3.84 -2.98 -5.75
C PHE A 58 3.61 -4.34 -5.09
N GLN A 59 4.08 -4.46 -3.85
CA GLN A 59 3.86 -5.63 -3.01
C GLN A 59 2.69 -5.34 -2.08
N LEU A 60 1.58 -6.04 -2.29
CA LEU A 60 0.36 -5.90 -1.52
C LEU A 60 0.16 -7.12 -0.64
N LYS A 61 0.05 -6.90 0.67
CA LYS A 61 -0.13 -7.97 1.65
C LYS A 61 -1.32 -7.69 2.55
N ASN A 62 -2.32 -8.55 2.47
CA ASN A 62 -3.45 -8.50 3.38
C ASN A 62 -3.12 -9.24 4.69
N LYS A 63 -2.84 -8.47 5.74
CA LYS A 63 -2.64 -8.93 7.13
C LYS A 63 -3.96 -9.05 7.91
N GLY A 64 -5.09 -8.76 7.26
CA GLY A 64 -6.43 -8.92 7.82
C GLY A 64 -7.00 -10.31 7.55
N LEU A 65 -8.24 -10.55 7.99
CA LEU A 65 -8.96 -11.82 7.76
C LEU A 65 -10.04 -11.72 6.69
N VAL A 66 -10.17 -10.55 6.03
CA VAL A 66 -11.24 -10.29 5.06
C VAL A 66 -10.64 -9.86 3.74
N VAL A 67 -11.19 -10.35 2.63
CA VAL A 67 -10.80 -9.95 1.27
C VAL A 67 -11.06 -8.45 1.06
N HIS A 68 -10.08 -7.74 0.53
CA HIS A 68 -10.22 -6.32 0.20
C HIS A 68 -10.26 -6.11 -1.30
N ARG A 69 -11.21 -5.30 -1.78
CA ARG A 69 -11.31 -4.87 -3.17
C ARG A 69 -10.80 -3.43 -3.31
N PHE A 70 -9.88 -3.23 -4.25
CA PHE A 70 -9.36 -1.90 -4.61
C PHE A 70 -9.97 -1.46 -5.93
N ARG A 71 -10.47 -0.22 -5.94
CA ARG A 71 -11.04 0.40 -7.14
C ARG A 71 -9.96 1.02 -8.03
N ARG A 72 -8.90 1.52 -7.42
CA ARG A 72 -7.82 2.27 -8.07
C ARG A 72 -6.50 2.00 -7.39
N LEU A 73 -5.43 1.97 -8.17
CA LEU A 73 -4.04 1.96 -7.70
C LEU A 73 -3.30 3.00 -8.54
N ARG A 74 -3.02 4.15 -7.93
CA ARG A 74 -2.36 5.28 -8.58
C ARG A 74 -0.87 5.27 -8.29
N LEU A 75 -0.08 5.51 -9.33
CA LEU A 75 1.35 5.75 -9.26
C LEU A 75 1.63 7.21 -9.60
N ARG A 76 2.38 7.88 -8.74
CA ARG A 76 2.93 9.21 -9.00
C ARG A 76 4.43 9.19 -8.78
N VAL A 77 5.17 9.68 -9.77
CA VAL A 77 6.63 9.76 -9.71
C VAL A 77 7.06 11.21 -9.91
N ARG A 78 7.76 11.73 -8.90
CA ARG A 78 8.39 13.04 -8.92
C ARG A 78 9.90 12.87 -8.90
N GLY A 79 10.65 13.80 -9.48
CA GLY A 79 12.09 13.71 -9.65
C GLY A 79 12.85 14.95 -9.18
N VAL A 80 14.16 14.78 -9.01
CA VAL A 80 15.16 15.84 -8.90
C VAL A 80 16.19 15.60 -9.99
N ALA A 81 16.59 16.66 -10.73
CA ALA A 81 17.54 16.49 -11.82
C ALA A 81 18.98 16.34 -11.32
N ASN A 82 19.88 15.90 -12.19
CA ASN A 82 21.32 15.84 -11.95
C ASN A 82 21.85 17.27 -11.74
N GLY A 83 22.51 17.51 -10.61
CA GLY A 83 23.10 18.82 -10.28
C GLY A 83 22.14 19.83 -9.67
N ASP A 84 20.84 19.51 -9.56
CA ASP A 84 19.89 20.34 -8.84
C ASP A 84 20.21 20.35 -7.34
N VAL A 85 20.11 21.53 -6.72
CA VAL A 85 20.23 21.66 -5.26
C VAL A 85 18.95 21.12 -4.62
N LEU A 86 19.09 20.26 -3.61
CA LEU A 86 17.95 19.79 -2.83
C LEU A 86 17.30 20.97 -2.10
N GLN A 87 16.08 21.30 -2.49
CA GLN A 87 15.32 22.38 -1.88
C GLN A 87 14.32 21.81 -0.86
N PRO A 88 14.05 22.51 0.24
CA PRO A 88 12.98 22.15 1.15
C PRO A 88 11.62 22.34 0.46
N TRP A 89 10.64 21.53 0.82
CA TRP A 89 9.27 21.70 0.33
C TRP A 89 8.62 22.89 1.04
N SER A 90 8.06 23.82 0.25
CA SER A 90 7.43 25.07 0.70
C SER A 90 6.42 24.90 1.84
N GLU A 91 5.60 23.86 1.79
CA GLU A 91 4.56 23.59 2.80
C GLU A 91 5.09 22.85 4.03
N GLN A 92 6.16 22.09 3.88
CA GLN A 92 6.76 21.27 4.92
C GLN A 92 8.29 21.32 4.81
N PRO A 93 8.93 22.34 5.42
CA PRO A 93 10.36 22.59 5.24
C PRO A 93 11.28 21.45 5.69
N SER A 94 10.78 20.52 6.51
CA SER A 94 11.50 19.30 6.92
C SER A 94 11.58 18.24 5.82
N ARG A 95 10.84 18.38 4.71
CA ARG A 95 10.83 17.47 3.57
C ARG A 95 11.58 18.07 2.39
N VAL A 96 12.23 17.22 1.60
CA VAL A 96 12.87 17.61 0.33
C VAL A 96 11.81 17.69 -0.77
N ALA A 97 11.89 18.72 -1.59
CA ALA A 97 11.04 18.91 -2.76
C ALA A 97 11.53 18.07 -3.94
N PHE A 98 10.59 17.43 -4.64
CA PHE A 98 10.82 16.74 -5.91
C PHE A 98 10.02 17.48 -7.00
N PRO A 99 10.58 18.54 -7.60
CA PRO A 99 9.83 19.44 -8.47
C PRO A 99 9.53 18.85 -9.85
N ALA A 100 10.39 17.97 -10.37
CA ALA A 100 10.22 17.41 -11.71
C ALA A 100 9.03 16.43 -11.72
N ARG A 101 8.13 16.58 -12.69
CA ARG A 101 7.02 15.64 -12.89
C ARG A 101 7.45 14.59 -13.90
N VAL A 102 7.63 13.34 -13.45
CA VAL A 102 8.04 12.25 -14.33
C VAL A 102 6.84 11.43 -14.76
N ILE A 103 6.00 11.00 -13.80
CA ILE A 103 4.74 10.31 -14.05
C ILE A 103 3.67 11.00 -13.18
N ASP A 104 2.63 11.54 -13.82
CA ASP A 104 1.59 12.32 -13.15
C ASP A 104 0.30 11.51 -12.99
N GLU A 105 0.22 10.77 -11.87
CA GLU A 105 -0.98 10.08 -11.40
C GLU A 105 -1.57 9.06 -12.38
N GLU A 106 -0.75 8.09 -12.79
CA GLU A 106 -1.17 6.99 -13.65
C GLU A 106 -1.93 5.92 -12.86
N ASP A 107 -3.03 5.41 -13.42
CA ASP A 107 -3.73 4.24 -12.87
C ASP A 107 -2.99 2.99 -13.32
N VAL A 108 -2.29 2.36 -12.37
CA VAL A 108 -1.56 1.10 -12.55
C VAL A 108 -2.52 -0.04 -12.81
N LEU A 109 -3.73 0.05 -12.24
CA LEU A 109 -4.78 -0.86 -12.67
C LEU A 109 -5.05 -0.50 -14.11
N PHE A 110 -4.85 -1.45 -15.03
CA PHE A 110 -5.37 -1.35 -16.38
C PHE A 110 -6.90 -1.27 -16.29
N SER A 111 -7.43 -0.12 -15.89
CA SER A 111 -8.82 0.11 -15.48
C SER A 111 -9.78 -0.10 -16.65
N LYS A 112 -9.26 -0.08 -17.88
CA LYS A 112 -9.98 -0.50 -19.10
C LYS A 112 -10.21 -2.01 -19.20
N ARG A 113 -9.40 -2.85 -18.52
CA ARG A 113 -9.47 -4.32 -18.57
C ARG A 113 -10.00 -4.95 -17.29
N TYR A 114 -9.75 -4.34 -16.13
CA TYR A 114 -10.13 -4.91 -14.84
C TYR A 114 -10.92 -3.90 -14.02
N ALA A 115 -12.11 -4.30 -13.56
CA ALA A 115 -12.99 -3.43 -12.77
C ALA A 115 -12.49 -3.21 -11.33
N HIS A 116 -11.70 -4.15 -10.79
CA HIS A 116 -11.09 -4.06 -9.46
C HIS A 116 -9.98 -5.11 -9.33
N ILE A 117 -9.11 -4.90 -8.33
CA ILE A 117 -8.21 -5.94 -7.80
C ILE A 117 -8.74 -6.39 -6.44
N PHE A 118 -8.64 -7.69 -6.15
CA PHE A 118 -8.91 -8.26 -4.84
C PHE A 118 -7.61 -8.76 -4.20
N VAL A 119 -7.39 -8.41 -2.94
CA VAL A 119 -6.25 -8.91 -2.14
C VAL A 119 -6.80 -9.81 -1.04
N GLU A 120 -6.48 -11.10 -1.14
CA GLU A 120 -6.97 -12.13 -0.22
C GLU A 120 -6.08 -12.25 1.03
N PRO A 121 -6.66 -12.59 2.19
CA PRO A 121 -5.90 -12.92 3.39
C PRO A 121 -4.84 -13.99 3.13
N GLY A 122 -3.61 -13.74 3.56
CA GLY A 122 -2.52 -14.70 3.43
C GLY A 122 -1.88 -14.80 2.04
N VAL A 123 -2.43 -14.11 1.04
CA VAL A 123 -1.84 -14.02 -0.30
C VAL A 123 -1.01 -12.75 -0.41
N GLU A 124 0.19 -12.89 -0.94
CA GLU A 124 1.04 -11.77 -1.34
C GLU A 124 0.85 -11.52 -2.83
N GLN A 125 0.38 -10.32 -3.16
CA GLN A 125 0.10 -9.95 -4.54
C GLN A 125 1.13 -8.96 -5.03
N LEU A 126 1.73 -9.29 -6.18
CA LEU A 126 2.66 -8.44 -6.89
C LEU A 126 1.96 -7.82 -8.09
N ILE A 127 2.05 -6.51 -8.21
CA ILE A 127 1.61 -5.75 -9.38
C ILE A 127 2.83 -5.01 -9.91
N THR A 128 3.03 -5.02 -11.22
CA THR A 128 4.14 -4.30 -11.85
C THR A 128 3.61 -3.21 -12.76
N PHE A 129 4.34 -2.09 -12.79
CA PHE A 129 4.17 -1.02 -13.76
C PHE A 129 5.52 -0.70 -14.36
N VAL A 130 5.59 -0.59 -15.69
CA VAL A 130 6.83 -0.26 -16.40
C VAL A 130 6.68 1.12 -17.01
N GLY A 131 7.63 2.00 -16.71
CA GLY A 131 7.68 3.38 -17.19
C GLY A 131 9.07 3.79 -17.63
N ALA A 132 9.19 4.96 -18.25
CA ALA A 132 10.47 5.54 -18.65
C ALA A 132 10.83 6.72 -17.74
N ILE A 133 12.06 6.77 -17.25
CA ILE A 133 12.59 7.84 -16.40
C ILE A 133 13.70 8.55 -17.18
N PRO A 134 13.63 9.86 -17.40
CA PRO A 134 14.67 10.59 -18.12
C PRO A 134 16.03 10.47 -17.44
N GLU A 135 17.11 10.36 -18.23
CA GLU A 135 18.49 10.21 -17.74
C GLU A 135 18.94 11.40 -16.89
N GLU A 136 18.39 12.58 -17.16
CA GLU A 136 18.67 13.79 -16.40
C GLU A 136 18.14 13.74 -14.95
N ILE A 137 17.28 12.80 -14.58
CA ILE A 137 16.76 12.65 -13.22
C ILE A 137 17.74 11.80 -12.40
N SER A 138 18.16 12.29 -11.22
CA SER A 138 19.08 11.62 -10.28
C SER A 138 18.38 10.86 -9.16
N PHE A 139 17.25 11.40 -8.69
CA PHE A 139 16.45 10.82 -7.62
C PHE A 139 14.99 10.90 -8.00
N ILE A 140 14.24 9.86 -7.66
CA ILE A 140 12.80 9.83 -7.78
C ILE A 140 12.13 9.58 -6.44
N LEU A 141 11.06 10.32 -6.17
CA LEU A 141 10.08 10.04 -5.12
C LEU A 141 8.90 9.35 -5.77
N VAL A 142 8.70 8.09 -5.41
CA VAL A 142 7.60 7.26 -5.88
C VAL A 142 6.54 7.24 -4.81
N ARG A 143 5.32 7.63 -5.16
CA ARG A 143 4.14 7.49 -4.33
C ARG A 143 3.18 6.51 -5.00
N ALA A 144 2.78 5.48 -4.27
CA ALA A 144 1.64 4.66 -4.63
C ALA A 144 0.48 4.99 -3.71
N GLU A 145 -0.72 5.00 -4.26
CA GLU A 145 -1.95 5.19 -3.51
C GLU A 145 -3.01 4.22 -4.02
N PHE A 146 -3.68 3.51 -3.12
CA PHE A 146 -4.83 2.70 -3.50
C PHE A 146 -6.10 3.17 -2.78
N GLU A 147 -7.22 2.99 -3.47
CA GLU A 147 -8.56 3.33 -2.97
C GLU A 147 -9.35 2.05 -2.69
N TYR A 148 -9.78 1.89 -1.44
CA TYR A 148 -10.71 0.82 -1.05
C TYR A 148 -12.09 1.05 -1.70
N ALA A 149 -12.89 -0.02 -1.81
CA ALA A 149 -14.26 0.07 -2.34
C ALA A 149 -15.20 1.03 -1.60
N ASP A 150 -14.88 1.46 -0.37
CA ASP A 150 -15.67 2.46 0.37
C ASP A 150 -15.12 3.89 0.25
N GLY A 151 -14.14 4.13 -0.62
CA GLY A 151 -13.56 5.45 -0.90
C GLY A 151 -12.41 5.87 0.01
N ARG A 152 -12.05 5.07 1.03
CA ARG A 152 -10.85 5.37 1.85
C ARG A 152 -9.59 5.12 1.03
N THR A 153 -8.58 5.96 1.22
CA THR A 153 -7.29 5.84 0.55
C THR A 153 -6.18 5.45 1.53
N HIS A 154 -5.16 4.77 1.01
CA HIS A 154 -3.91 4.53 1.71
C HIS A 154 -2.78 4.75 0.70
N SER A 155 -1.72 5.41 1.13
CA SER A 155 -0.54 5.66 0.31
C SER A 155 0.73 5.21 0.99
N THR A 156 1.74 4.91 0.19
CA THR A 156 3.11 4.70 0.64
C THR A 156 4.04 5.47 -0.30
N GLU A 157 5.16 5.93 0.24
CA GLU A 157 6.11 6.77 -0.47
C GLU A 157 7.53 6.23 -0.23
N ARG A 158 8.35 6.18 -1.29
CA ARG A 158 9.75 5.76 -1.20
C ARG A 158 10.61 6.51 -2.21
N VAL A 159 11.84 6.81 -1.81
CA VAL A 159 12.84 7.48 -2.66
C VAL A 159 13.80 6.44 -3.23
N PHE A 160 14.15 6.60 -4.50
CA PHE A 160 15.13 5.79 -5.21
C PHE A 160 16.12 6.68 -5.93
N ALA A 161 17.40 6.29 -5.94
CA ALA A 161 18.40 6.86 -6.83
C ALA A 161 18.24 6.22 -8.21
N THR A 162 18.34 7.00 -9.27
CA THR A 162 18.33 6.52 -10.65
C THR A 162 19.72 6.02 -11.05
N GLY A 163 19.77 5.13 -12.04
CA GLY A 163 21.01 4.45 -12.44
C GLY A 163 21.26 3.18 -11.65
N ALA A 164 22.18 2.35 -12.14
CA ALA A 164 22.50 1.05 -11.56
C ALA A 164 23.12 1.21 -10.17
N GLN A 165 22.30 1.17 -9.12
CA GLN A 165 22.77 0.83 -7.79
C GLN A 165 23.09 -0.67 -7.77
N PRO A 166 24.25 -1.10 -7.26
CA PRO A 166 24.53 -2.51 -7.06
C PRO A 166 23.45 -3.08 -6.13
N SER A 167 22.85 -4.20 -6.52
CA SER A 167 21.91 -4.95 -5.68
C SER A 167 22.56 -5.22 -4.32
N PRO A 168 21.87 -4.99 -3.20
CA PRO A 168 22.38 -5.39 -1.90
C PRO A 168 22.64 -6.92 -1.91
N PRO A 169 23.73 -7.39 -1.27
CA PRO A 169 24.08 -8.81 -1.21
C PRO A 169 23.04 -9.65 -0.46
#